data_AF-A0A1I8JLJ2-F1
#
_entry.id   AF-A0A1I8JLJ2-F1
#
_cell.length_a   1.000
_cell.length_b   1.000
_cell.length_c   1.000
_cell.angle_alpha   90.00
_cell.angle_beta   90.00
_cell.angle_gamma   90.00
#
_symmetry.space_group_name_H-M   'P 1'
#
loop_
_entity.id
_entity.type
_entity.pdbx_description
1 polymer ?
#
loop_
_entity_poly.entity_id
_entity_poly.type
_entity_poly.pdbx_seq_one_letter_code
_entity_poly.pdbx_strand_id
1 'polypeptide(L)'
;RRFSGNRATDPAKLPVEFDRAARQSRSRLRTAFLARIAKRIGCLLQNQQQTKPTTGAELAYTGGVGEEAEQQVVQDSCLPIRLGQQALCSDGSSLGAWVAKNGNEAYLPAVSVPHQHAVLRQAFQRGQCAPVQRRARLDSMHCGAVPVDQIEHGGVAQALEQLLGQTDLVSSALSHGEPEQLKQLALGQYCAWVSDQTSSSSALPKSRVLQRRVPLSLAEHDEATSILPGDGGNQLWANLNGANNHWYCERNTDKPVMAWLDLINLAYPAVHCLAYKLEMKFDPNTGRSRDNDGVSIVVPGFGETETVEWLSDVKIEQTGYYNKLVDHLVKKLGYRRGVDIVGAPFDFRRAPNEMSEYFVQLGALIERSYAANGNKPVVIVGHSLGCKVILHFLHSRSQAWKDKYVKDFVAAAGPFGGSASSVLASVSGYNLGLGFIRPLWFRDAQRSWPSTYYLYPSGLVFEESLAIVETKQRKYTLAEEDIRDLYQDIGYPHGYRHFKALGNLTDQTLPPGVRTHCVFGHGLKTAHQFRWTNGRQFPDQQPDIVYSDGDGTVNIRSLDVCVNWSGKQAQPVASVPVAGAEHVKLLTYSEFIDVVERAASGSD
;
A
#
# COMPACT_ATOMS: atom_id res chain seq x y z
N ARG A 1 -43.39 22.15 13.73
CA ARG A 1 -44.77 22.66 13.54
C ARG A 1 -44.72 23.96 12.72
N ARG A 2 -44.82 23.88 11.38
CA ARG A 2 -45.13 24.99 10.43
C ARG A 2 -45.07 24.45 8.99
N PHE A 3 -45.98 23.53 8.66
CA PHE A 3 -46.31 23.15 7.29
C PHE A 3 -47.71 22.54 7.35
N SER A 4 -48.72 23.34 7.01
CA SER A 4 -50.12 22.95 6.88
C SER A 4 -50.69 23.70 5.70
N GLY A 5 -50.68 23.05 4.53
CA GLY A 5 -51.11 23.62 3.26
C GLY A 5 -51.34 22.49 2.27
N ASN A 6 -52.59 22.32 1.85
CA ASN A 6 -53.04 21.15 1.09
C ASN A 6 -52.45 21.09 -0.33
N ARG A 7 -51.74 20.00 -0.64
CA ARG A 7 -51.87 19.28 -1.92
C ARG A 7 -51.78 17.78 -1.64
N ALA A 8 -52.71 17.01 -2.19
CA ALA A 8 -52.67 15.56 -2.10
C ALA A 8 -51.47 15.03 -2.92
N THR A 9 -50.51 14.42 -2.24
CA THR A 9 -49.42 13.67 -2.86
C THR A 9 -49.51 12.21 -2.47
N ASP A 10 -49.31 11.36 -3.47
CA ASP A 10 -49.37 9.90 -3.42
C ASP A 10 -48.53 9.32 -2.25
N PRO A 11 -49.14 8.58 -1.29
CA PRO A 11 -48.45 8.03 -0.12
C PRO A 11 -47.25 7.13 -0.46
N ALA A 12 -47.22 6.53 -1.66
CA ALA A 12 -46.15 5.64 -2.10
C ALA A 12 -44.83 6.34 -2.43
N LYS A 13 -44.81 7.67 -2.64
CA LYS A 13 -43.62 8.40 -3.12
C LYS A 13 -42.81 9.14 -2.04
N LEU A 14 -43.44 9.42 -0.90
CA LEU A 14 -42.81 10.12 0.23
C LEU A 14 -41.55 9.44 0.81
N PRO A 15 -41.46 8.10 0.94
CA PRO A 15 -40.26 7.47 1.52
C PRO A 15 -39.00 7.64 0.67
N VAL A 16 -39.14 7.62 -0.66
CA VAL A 16 -38.01 7.55 -1.61
C VAL A 16 -37.34 8.92 -1.78
N GLU A 17 -38.11 10.01 -1.85
CA GLU A 17 -37.55 11.36 -1.96
C GLU A 17 -36.92 11.85 -0.65
N PHE A 18 -37.50 11.49 0.51
CA PHE A 18 -36.92 11.82 1.81
C PHE A 18 -35.56 11.13 2.01
N ASP A 19 -35.44 9.85 1.61
CA ASP A 19 -34.17 9.12 1.67
C ASP A 19 -33.14 9.69 0.68
N ARG A 20 -33.54 10.04 -0.55
CA ARG A 20 -32.63 10.65 -1.54
C ARG A 20 -32.10 12.02 -1.09
N ALA A 21 -32.97 12.86 -0.51
CA ALA A 21 -32.59 14.15 0.06
C ALA A 21 -31.74 13.98 1.33
N ALA A 22 -32.06 13.00 2.20
CA ALA A 22 -31.26 12.67 3.37
C ALA A 22 -29.87 12.15 2.98
N ARG A 23 -29.74 11.32 1.93
CA ARG A 23 -28.44 10.84 1.40
C ARG A 23 -27.60 11.98 0.84
N GLN A 24 -28.18 12.93 0.10
CA GLN A 24 -27.45 14.11 -0.41
C GLN A 24 -27.08 15.12 0.71
N SER A 25 -27.97 15.31 1.69
CA SER A 25 -27.70 16.10 2.89
C SER A 25 -26.57 15.49 3.72
N ARG A 26 -26.65 14.18 4.00
CA ARG A 26 -25.58 13.40 4.66
C ARG A 26 -24.29 13.44 3.86
N SER A 27 -24.32 13.37 2.53
CA SER A 27 -23.13 13.50 1.68
C SER A 27 -22.42 14.85 1.90
N ARG A 28 -23.14 15.98 1.78
CA ARG A 28 -22.54 17.33 1.97
C ARG A 28 -22.11 17.60 3.41
N LEU A 29 -22.91 17.19 4.39
CA LEU A 29 -22.55 17.27 5.81
C LEU A 29 -21.36 16.37 6.13
N ARG A 30 -21.28 15.16 5.56
CA ARG A 30 -20.10 14.28 5.63
C ARG A 30 -18.91 15.01 5.04
N THR A 31 -18.91 15.46 3.78
CA THR A 31 -17.76 16.20 3.20
C THR A 31 -17.29 17.39 4.05
N ALA A 32 -18.21 18.21 4.60
CA ALA A 32 -17.84 19.33 5.47
C ALA A 32 -17.32 18.89 6.85
N PHE A 33 -17.87 17.82 7.42
CA PHE A 33 -17.43 17.22 8.69
C PHE A 33 -16.09 16.49 8.51
N LEU A 34 -15.88 15.81 7.39
CA LEU A 34 -14.64 15.19 6.96
C LEU A 34 -13.55 16.24 6.76
N ALA A 35 -13.83 17.34 6.08
CA ALA A 35 -12.87 18.44 5.94
C ALA A 35 -12.50 19.03 7.33
N ARG A 36 -13.44 19.11 8.28
CA ARG A 36 -13.16 19.55 9.66
C ARG A 36 -12.39 18.52 10.49
N ILE A 37 -12.70 17.23 10.36
CA ILE A 37 -11.96 16.14 11.01
C ILE A 37 -10.56 16.02 10.43
N ALA A 38 -10.40 15.96 9.10
CA ALA A 38 -9.10 15.93 8.44
C ALA A 38 -8.27 17.17 8.76
N LYS A 39 -8.89 18.36 8.87
CA LYS A 39 -8.19 19.56 9.37
C LYS A 39 -7.79 19.45 10.84
N ARG A 40 -8.63 18.87 11.72
CA ARG A 40 -8.33 18.71 13.15
C ARG A 40 -7.27 17.62 13.40
N ILE A 41 -7.35 16.49 12.70
CA ILE A 41 -6.32 15.44 12.65
C ILE A 41 -5.03 16.02 12.05
N GLY A 42 -5.11 16.78 10.96
CA GLY A 42 -3.98 17.49 10.37
C GLY A 42 -3.28 18.44 11.34
N CYS A 43 -4.03 19.23 12.11
CA CYS A 43 -3.46 20.08 13.16
C CYS A 43 -2.85 19.26 14.32
N LEU A 44 -3.48 18.16 14.73
CA LEU A 44 -2.91 17.26 15.75
C LEU A 44 -1.60 16.61 15.26
N LEU A 45 -1.52 16.24 13.98
CA LEU A 45 -0.33 15.71 13.33
C LEU A 45 0.76 16.77 13.15
N GLN A 46 0.41 18.03 12.86
CA GLN A 46 1.37 19.14 12.77
C GLN A 46 1.99 19.48 14.13
N ASN A 47 1.21 19.48 15.21
CA ASN A 47 1.72 19.75 16.56
C ASN A 47 2.72 18.69 17.06
N GLN A 48 2.62 17.44 16.58
CA GLN A 48 3.61 16.39 16.88
C GLN A 48 4.98 16.65 16.24
N GLN A 49 5.08 17.53 15.23
CA GLN A 49 6.33 17.85 14.52
C GLN A 49 7.08 19.07 15.09
N GLN A 50 6.52 19.79 16.08
CA GLN A 50 7.10 21.05 16.58
C GLN A 50 8.01 20.93 17.81
N THR A 51 8.33 19.72 18.29
CA THR A 51 9.40 19.52 19.29
C THR A 51 10.79 19.62 18.64
N LYS A 52 11.16 20.83 18.19
CA LYS A 52 12.56 21.14 17.87
C LYS A 52 13.40 21.08 19.15
N PRO A 53 14.61 20.47 19.13
CA PRO A 53 15.56 20.65 20.21
C PRO A 53 16.05 22.09 20.20
N THR A 54 15.76 22.85 21.25
CA THR A 54 16.47 24.10 21.53
C THR A 54 17.91 23.77 21.89
N THR A 55 18.85 24.31 21.11
CA THR A 55 20.29 24.24 21.38
C THR A 55 20.61 24.90 22.72
N GLY A 56 20.95 24.10 23.72
CA GLY A 56 21.48 24.59 25.00
C GLY A 56 22.98 24.85 24.89
N ALA A 57 23.37 26.11 24.94
CA ALA A 57 24.75 26.49 25.23
C ALA A 57 25.02 26.33 26.74
N GLU A 58 26.28 26.08 27.10
CA GLU A 58 26.71 25.98 28.49
C GLU A 58 26.44 27.26 29.28
N LEU A 59 26.02 27.11 30.54
CA LEU A 59 26.38 28.01 31.63
C LEU A 59 26.25 27.25 32.96
N ALA A 60 27.37 27.06 33.65
CA ALA A 60 27.37 26.53 35.01
C ALA A 60 27.04 27.63 36.02
N TYR A 61 26.24 27.33 37.04
CA TYR A 61 26.48 27.75 38.44
C TYR A 61 25.59 26.96 39.42
N THR A 62 25.79 27.18 40.71
CA THR A 62 25.58 26.19 41.79
C THR A 62 24.31 26.36 42.65
N GLY A 63 23.71 25.22 43.04
CA GLY A 63 23.19 24.98 44.40
C GLY A 63 21.74 25.35 44.74
N GLY A 64 21.14 24.60 45.66
CA GLY A 64 19.91 24.98 46.37
C GLY A 64 18.80 23.93 46.38
N VAL A 65 18.45 23.43 47.57
CA VAL A 65 17.36 22.46 47.84
C VAL A 65 15.99 23.16 47.80
N GLY A 66 14.94 22.46 47.36
CA GLY A 66 13.54 22.86 47.59
C GLY A 66 12.52 21.94 46.91
N GLU A 67 11.68 21.26 47.70
CA GLU A 67 10.44 20.65 47.21
C GLU A 67 9.37 21.73 47.01
N GLU A 68 8.57 21.65 45.96
CA GLU A 68 7.11 21.71 46.04
C GLU A 68 6.46 21.35 44.69
N ALA A 69 5.22 20.88 44.73
CA ALA A 69 4.46 20.45 43.56
C ALA A 69 3.44 21.50 43.15
N GLU A 70 3.37 21.85 41.86
CA GLU A 70 2.27 22.66 41.32
C GLU A 70 1.68 22.06 40.04
N GLN A 71 0.37 21.79 40.09
CA GLN A 71 -0.42 21.41 38.92
C GLN A 71 -0.89 22.68 38.19
N GLN A 72 -0.36 22.98 37.00
CA GLN A 72 -0.90 24.06 36.18
C GLN A 72 -1.94 23.55 35.18
N VAL A 73 -3.18 24.00 35.39
CA VAL A 73 -4.31 23.84 34.46
C VAL A 73 -4.11 24.79 33.28
N VAL A 74 -3.84 24.23 32.10
CA VAL A 74 -3.83 25.01 30.85
C VAL A 74 -5.27 25.24 30.39
N GLN A 75 -5.74 26.49 30.47
CA GLN A 75 -7.03 26.89 29.89
C GLN A 75 -6.90 27.15 28.39
N ASP A 76 -7.70 26.47 27.58
CA ASP A 76 -7.82 26.72 26.14
C ASP A 76 -8.34 28.14 25.86
N SER A 77 -7.54 28.95 25.17
CA SER A 77 -7.92 30.29 24.68
C SER A 77 -7.58 30.45 23.20
N CYS A 78 -8.45 29.98 22.30
CA CYS A 78 -8.33 30.22 20.87
C CYS A 78 -8.78 31.64 20.49
N LEU A 79 -7.85 32.58 20.39
CA LEU A 79 -8.08 33.88 19.75
C LEU A 79 -8.24 33.74 18.22
N PRO A 80 -9.23 34.40 17.59
CA PRO A 80 -9.42 34.33 16.14
C PRO A 80 -8.42 35.23 15.39
N ILE A 81 -7.51 34.61 14.65
CA ILE A 81 -6.58 35.31 13.75
C ILE A 81 -7.39 35.93 12.59
N ARG A 82 -7.32 37.26 12.45
CA ARG A 82 -7.90 37.98 11.31
C ARG A 82 -7.13 37.67 10.03
N LEU A 83 -7.85 37.36 8.95
CA LEU A 83 -7.29 37.29 7.60
C LEU A 83 -6.96 38.71 7.12
N GLY A 84 -5.68 39.02 6.98
CA GLY A 84 -5.21 40.19 6.24
C GLY A 84 -5.15 39.88 4.74
N GLN A 85 -5.88 40.63 3.91
CA GLN A 85 -5.73 40.58 2.46
C GLN A 85 -4.57 41.45 1.98
N GLN A 86 -4.17 41.18 0.74
CA GLN A 86 -2.97 41.68 0.06
C GLN A 86 -2.88 43.22 0.00
N ALA A 87 -1.65 43.72 0.01
CA ALA A 87 -1.34 45.04 -0.52
C ALA A 87 -1.30 44.98 -2.05
N LEU A 88 -2.18 45.73 -2.70
CA LEU A 88 -2.02 46.21 -4.08
C LEU A 88 -2.20 47.73 -4.04
N CYS A 89 -1.32 48.44 -4.74
CA CYS A 89 -1.28 49.90 -4.72
C CYS A 89 -2.32 50.55 -5.67
N SER A 90 -2.38 51.89 -5.59
CA SER A 90 -3.06 52.85 -6.48
C SER A 90 -4.60 52.96 -6.40
N ASP A 91 -4.98 54.06 -5.75
CA ASP A 91 -5.90 55.10 -6.23
C ASP A 91 -7.39 54.83 -6.49
N GLY A 92 -8.20 55.51 -5.67
CA GLY A 92 -8.91 56.67 -6.23
C GLY A 92 -10.44 56.66 -6.19
N SER A 93 -11.03 57.16 -5.09
CA SER A 93 -12.38 57.77 -5.01
C SER A 93 -13.61 56.87 -5.34
N SER A 94 -14.85 57.14 -4.92
CA SER A 94 -15.41 57.85 -3.76
C SER A 94 -16.93 57.51 -3.66
N LEU A 95 -17.57 57.83 -2.53
CA LEU A 95 -19.04 57.96 -2.34
C LEU A 95 -19.95 56.71 -2.47
N GLY A 96 -21.03 56.73 -1.66
CA GLY A 96 -22.31 56.09 -2.04
C GLY A 96 -22.81 54.94 -1.17
N ALA A 97 -23.26 55.21 0.06
CA ALA A 97 -24.08 54.25 0.81
C ALA A 97 -25.53 54.26 0.33
N TRP A 98 -26.15 53.08 0.14
CA TRP A 98 -27.61 52.91 0.18
C TRP A 98 -28.00 51.52 0.71
N VAL A 99 -29.03 51.49 1.55
CA VAL A 99 -29.63 50.28 2.11
C VAL A 99 -31.05 50.15 1.57
N ALA A 100 -31.42 49.00 0.99
CA ALA A 100 -32.79 48.68 0.63
C ALA A 100 -33.08 47.18 0.75
N LYS A 101 -34.34 46.84 1.03
CA LYS A 101 -34.82 45.49 1.37
C LYS A 101 -35.33 44.70 0.16
N ASN A 102 -35.30 43.37 0.31
CA ASN A 102 -36.24 42.34 -0.18
C ASN A 102 -37.10 42.64 -1.43
N GLY A 103 -36.93 41.80 -2.46
CA GLY A 103 -37.88 41.61 -3.56
C GLY A 103 -37.70 40.22 -4.18
N ASN A 104 -38.80 39.61 -4.63
CA ASN A 104 -38.83 38.25 -5.17
C ASN A 104 -38.55 38.19 -6.68
N GLU A 105 -38.45 36.94 -7.16
CA GLU A 105 -38.64 36.47 -8.54
C GLU A 105 -37.45 36.45 -9.51
N ALA A 106 -37.58 35.53 -10.46
CA ALA A 106 -36.50 34.96 -11.25
C ALA A 106 -36.26 35.77 -12.54
N TYR A 107 -35.11 35.53 -13.21
CA TYR A 107 -35.05 35.16 -14.62
C TYR A 107 -33.61 34.79 -15.00
N LEU A 108 -33.44 33.76 -15.83
CA LEU A 108 -32.24 33.57 -16.64
C LEU A 108 -32.32 34.49 -17.87
N PRO A 109 -31.22 35.16 -18.24
CA PRO A 109 -30.97 35.51 -19.63
C PRO A 109 -29.61 34.98 -20.12
N ALA A 110 -29.61 34.42 -21.32
CA ALA A 110 -28.41 34.13 -22.10
C ALA A 110 -28.33 35.11 -23.29
N VAL A 111 -27.19 35.78 -23.48
CA VAL A 111 -26.78 36.67 -24.59
C VAL A 111 -25.25 36.90 -24.40
N SER A 112 -24.33 36.92 -25.38
CA SER A 112 -24.32 36.48 -26.79
C SER A 112 -22.87 36.45 -27.35
N VAL A 113 -22.52 35.40 -28.12
CA VAL A 113 -21.96 35.40 -29.52
C VAL A 113 -21.34 36.73 -30.01
N PRO A 114 -20.11 36.80 -30.61
CA PRO A 114 -19.76 36.19 -31.93
C PRO A 114 -18.28 35.71 -32.06
N HIS A 115 -17.73 35.06 -33.10
CA HIS A 115 -18.11 34.52 -34.43
C HIS A 115 -16.99 33.52 -34.87
N GLN A 116 -16.92 32.84 -36.04
CA GLN A 116 -17.69 32.72 -37.30
C GLN A 116 -17.71 31.24 -37.79
N HIS A 117 -18.66 30.91 -38.67
CA HIS A 117 -18.66 30.01 -39.85
C HIS A 117 -18.00 28.60 -39.81
N ALA A 118 -18.59 27.46 -40.21
CA ALA A 118 -19.88 27.00 -40.81
C ALA A 118 -19.63 26.09 -42.05
N VAL A 119 -20.70 25.38 -42.47
CA VAL A 119 -20.79 24.35 -43.54
C VAL A 119 -20.48 22.92 -43.04
N LEU A 120 -21.38 21.93 -43.09
CA LEU A 120 -22.83 21.91 -43.38
C LEU A 120 -23.53 20.66 -42.75
N ARG A 121 -24.87 20.54 -42.92
CA ARG A 121 -25.69 19.31 -42.81
C ARG A 121 -26.09 18.86 -44.25
N GLN A 122 -26.88 17.84 -44.60
CA GLN A 122 -27.91 17.02 -43.95
C GLN A 122 -28.37 15.94 -44.98
N ALA A 123 -28.90 14.78 -44.58
CA ALA A 123 -30.04 14.11 -45.25
C ALA A 123 -30.39 12.76 -44.61
N PHE A 124 -31.69 12.55 -44.34
CA PHE A 124 -32.28 11.24 -44.01
C PHE A 124 -33.75 11.29 -44.45
N GLN A 125 -34.19 10.49 -45.44
CA GLN A 125 -35.61 10.26 -45.71
C GLN A 125 -35.87 9.12 -46.72
N ARG A 126 -36.79 8.19 -46.36
CA ARG A 126 -37.55 7.24 -47.21
C ARG A 126 -36.70 6.18 -47.96
N GLY A 127 -36.98 4.87 -47.95
CA GLY A 127 -38.02 4.06 -47.30
C GLY A 127 -38.82 3.21 -48.31
N GLN A 128 -38.64 1.87 -48.32
CA GLN A 128 -39.54 0.87 -48.93
C GLN A 128 -39.17 -0.59 -48.53
N CYS A 129 -40.01 -1.56 -48.91
CA CYS A 129 -40.24 -2.84 -48.21
C CYS A 129 -39.30 -4.03 -48.54
N ALA A 130 -39.36 -5.06 -47.69
CA ALA A 130 -38.73 -6.40 -47.80
C ALA A 130 -39.60 -7.37 -48.68
N PRO A 131 -39.27 -8.68 -48.90
CA PRO A 131 -38.21 -9.52 -48.30
C PRO A 131 -37.47 -10.52 -49.26
N VAL A 132 -36.69 -11.44 -48.66
CA VAL A 132 -36.35 -12.85 -49.07
C VAL A 132 -34.85 -13.20 -49.26
N GLN A 133 -34.35 -14.02 -48.31
CA GLN A 133 -33.24 -15.01 -48.35
C GLN A 133 -31.80 -14.60 -48.74
N ARG A 134 -30.88 -14.69 -47.76
CA ARG A 134 -30.05 -15.90 -47.54
C ARG A 134 -29.58 -16.02 -46.09
N ARG A 135 -29.28 -17.25 -45.65
CA ARG A 135 -28.90 -17.61 -44.27
C ARG A 135 -27.43 -17.30 -43.98
N ALA A 136 -27.15 -16.81 -42.77
CA ALA A 136 -26.05 -17.30 -41.94
C ALA A 136 -26.44 -17.11 -40.47
N ARG A 137 -26.51 -18.20 -39.70
CA ARG A 137 -26.45 -18.14 -38.22
C ARG A 137 -25.01 -18.40 -37.83
N LEU A 138 -24.52 -17.68 -36.84
CA LEU A 138 -23.41 -18.13 -36.01
C LEU A 138 -23.95 -18.12 -34.58
N ASP A 139 -24.42 -19.29 -34.17
CA ASP A 139 -24.85 -19.55 -32.80
C ASP A 139 -23.61 -19.67 -31.88
N SER A 140 -23.82 -19.51 -30.58
CA SER A 140 -22.81 -19.65 -29.54
C SER A 140 -22.08 -21.00 -29.58
N MET A 141 -20.74 -20.98 -29.61
CA MET A 141 -19.96 -22.17 -29.26
C MET A 141 -19.74 -22.25 -27.74
N HIS A 142 -20.43 -23.20 -27.11
CA HIS A 142 -19.98 -23.77 -25.83
C HIS A 142 -18.80 -24.71 -26.11
N CYS A 143 -17.76 -24.67 -25.27
CA CYS A 143 -16.82 -25.79 -25.19
C CYS A 143 -17.53 -26.96 -24.51
N GLY A 144 -17.93 -27.97 -25.29
CA GLY A 144 -18.49 -29.22 -24.78
C GLY A 144 -17.41 -30.09 -24.12
N ALA A 145 -17.82 -30.89 -23.13
CA ALA A 145 -16.93 -31.85 -22.47
C ALA A 145 -16.45 -32.93 -23.46
N VAL A 146 -15.15 -33.25 -23.39
CA VAL A 146 -14.56 -34.42 -24.06
C VAL A 146 -14.43 -35.55 -23.01
N PRO A 147 -14.91 -36.78 -23.28
CA PRO A 147 -14.68 -37.92 -22.39
C PRO A 147 -13.18 -38.23 -22.25
N VAL A 148 -12.71 -38.51 -21.03
CA VAL A 148 -11.29 -38.62 -20.67
C VAL A 148 -10.68 -40.00 -21.03
N ASP A 149 -11.49 -40.88 -21.61
CA ASP A 149 -11.26 -42.32 -21.78
C ASP A 149 -10.66 -42.75 -23.14
N GLN A 150 -10.15 -41.82 -23.96
CA GLN A 150 -9.47 -42.14 -25.25
C GLN A 150 -8.10 -41.46 -25.49
N ILE A 151 -7.43 -40.93 -24.46
CA ILE A 151 -6.07 -40.39 -24.62
C ILE A 151 -5.04 -41.50 -24.33
N GLU A 152 -4.45 -42.07 -25.38
CA GLU A 152 -3.36 -43.05 -25.23
C GLU A 152 -2.16 -42.44 -24.48
N HIS A 153 -1.73 -43.13 -23.43
CA HIS A 153 -0.78 -42.61 -22.44
C HIS A 153 0.63 -42.25 -22.96
N GLY A 154 1.00 -42.63 -24.19
CA GLY A 154 2.32 -42.34 -24.76
C GLY A 154 2.50 -40.90 -25.26
N GLY A 155 1.47 -40.30 -25.88
CA GLY A 155 1.63 -39.02 -26.59
C GLY A 155 1.82 -37.80 -25.68
N VAL A 156 1.23 -37.82 -24.48
CA VAL A 156 1.23 -36.67 -23.56
C VAL A 156 2.60 -36.45 -22.92
N ALA A 157 3.31 -37.52 -22.57
CA ALA A 157 4.66 -37.43 -22.01
C ALA A 157 5.65 -36.81 -23.01
N GLN A 158 5.64 -37.29 -24.26
CA GLN A 158 6.55 -36.84 -25.31
C GLN A 158 6.30 -35.38 -25.73
N ALA A 159 5.04 -34.90 -25.64
CA ALA A 159 4.70 -33.50 -25.83
C ALA A 159 5.14 -32.61 -24.64
N LEU A 160 5.01 -33.09 -23.40
CA LEU A 160 5.46 -32.37 -22.19
C LEU A 160 6.99 -32.23 -22.13
N GLU A 161 7.74 -33.27 -22.51
CA GLU A 161 9.21 -33.23 -22.57
C GLU A 161 9.72 -32.14 -23.53
N GLN A 162 9.10 -32.00 -24.71
CA GLN A 162 9.46 -30.97 -25.69
C GLN A 162 9.05 -29.55 -25.27
N LEU A 163 8.00 -29.40 -24.46
CA LEU A 163 7.50 -28.10 -23.99
C LEU A 163 8.20 -27.56 -22.74
N LEU A 164 8.68 -28.44 -21.85
CA LEU A 164 9.20 -28.04 -20.54
C LEU A 164 10.73 -28.14 -20.40
N GLY A 165 11.41 -28.92 -21.26
CA GLY A 165 12.89 -28.93 -21.33
C GLY A 165 13.63 -29.39 -20.05
N GLN A 166 12.92 -30.04 -19.11
CA GLN A 166 13.48 -30.53 -17.84
C GLN A 166 12.95 -31.95 -17.55
N THR A 167 13.81 -32.96 -17.71
CA THR A 167 13.49 -34.39 -17.63
C THR A 167 13.09 -34.87 -16.23
N ASP A 168 13.59 -34.20 -15.19
CA ASP A 168 13.59 -34.76 -13.83
C ASP A 168 12.30 -34.41 -13.05
N LEU A 169 11.62 -33.32 -13.43
CA LEU A 169 10.35 -32.89 -12.79
C LEU A 169 9.16 -33.79 -13.17
N VAL A 170 9.08 -34.21 -14.44
CA VAL A 170 7.98 -35.08 -14.93
C VAL A 170 8.06 -36.47 -14.29
N SER A 171 9.28 -37.00 -14.16
CA SER A 171 9.56 -38.30 -13.54
C SER A 171 9.18 -38.34 -12.05
N SER A 172 9.39 -37.24 -11.33
CA SER A 172 9.00 -37.11 -9.92
C SER A 172 7.48 -37.04 -9.74
N ALA A 173 6.79 -36.19 -10.51
CA ALA A 173 5.35 -35.96 -10.37
C ALA A 173 4.49 -37.22 -10.61
N LEU A 174 4.90 -38.09 -11.54
CA LEU A 174 4.19 -39.34 -11.83
C LEU A 174 4.23 -40.36 -10.68
N SER A 175 5.15 -40.20 -9.72
CA SER A 175 5.27 -41.08 -8.54
C SER A 175 4.38 -40.70 -7.36
N HIS A 176 3.72 -39.53 -7.38
CA HIS A 176 2.98 -38.98 -6.23
C HIS A 176 1.49 -38.64 -6.51
N GLY A 177 0.96 -39.05 -7.67
CA GLY A 177 -0.48 -39.29 -7.79
C GLY A 177 -1.39 -38.08 -7.97
N GLU A 178 -0.95 -37.01 -8.64
CA GLU A 178 -1.83 -35.90 -9.08
C GLU A 178 -1.95 -35.76 -10.61
N PRO A 179 -2.69 -36.63 -11.33
CA PRO A 179 -2.76 -36.59 -12.79
C PRO A 179 -3.61 -35.45 -13.36
N GLU A 180 -4.64 -34.99 -12.66
CA GLU A 180 -5.65 -34.08 -13.23
C GLU A 180 -5.25 -32.60 -13.25
N GLN A 181 -4.49 -32.11 -12.26
CA GLN A 181 -4.01 -30.73 -12.27
C GLN A 181 -3.00 -30.49 -13.41
N LEU A 182 -2.13 -31.48 -13.68
CA LEU A 182 -1.19 -31.44 -14.81
C LEU A 182 -1.91 -31.50 -16.17
N LYS A 183 -2.97 -32.31 -16.32
CA LYS A 183 -3.79 -32.33 -17.54
C LYS A 183 -4.47 -30.98 -17.79
N GLN A 184 -5.02 -30.34 -16.75
CA GLN A 184 -5.64 -29.00 -16.85
C GLN A 184 -4.62 -27.94 -17.29
N LEU A 185 -3.40 -27.95 -16.72
CA LEU A 185 -2.32 -27.05 -17.13
C LEU A 185 -1.91 -27.26 -18.59
N ALA A 186 -1.74 -28.53 -19.00
CA ALA A 186 -1.34 -28.90 -20.36
C ALA A 186 -2.42 -28.51 -21.40
N LEU A 187 -3.71 -28.71 -21.11
CA LEU A 187 -4.80 -28.24 -21.96
C LEU A 187 -4.78 -26.72 -22.12
N GLY A 188 -4.59 -25.98 -21.03
CA GLY A 188 -4.53 -24.51 -21.05
C GLY A 188 -3.41 -23.98 -21.94
N GLN A 189 -2.20 -24.55 -21.84
CA GLN A 189 -1.06 -24.16 -22.67
C GLN A 189 -1.24 -24.58 -24.14
N TYR A 190 -1.80 -25.76 -24.41
CA TYR A 190 -2.10 -26.20 -25.78
C TYR A 190 -3.13 -25.28 -26.46
N CYS A 191 -4.20 -24.89 -25.76
CA CYS A 191 -5.20 -23.96 -26.28
C CYS A 191 -4.60 -22.57 -26.58
N ALA A 192 -3.69 -22.08 -25.75
CA ALA A 192 -2.97 -20.82 -26.00
C ALA A 192 -2.11 -20.91 -27.27
N TRP A 193 -1.36 -22.00 -27.45
CA TRP A 193 -0.51 -22.22 -28.63
C TRP A 193 -1.32 -22.33 -29.94
N VAL A 194 -2.46 -23.01 -29.95
CA VAL A 194 -3.37 -23.08 -31.11
C VAL A 194 -3.99 -21.71 -31.43
N SER A 195 -4.30 -20.90 -30.41
CA SER A 195 -4.79 -19.53 -30.60
C SER A 195 -3.72 -18.60 -31.21
N ASP A 196 -2.44 -18.82 -30.90
CA ASP A 196 -1.34 -18.03 -31.44
C ASP A 196 -1.07 -18.40 -32.91
N GLN A 197 -1.05 -19.70 -33.24
CA GLN A 197 -0.92 -20.23 -34.61
C GLN A 197 -2.01 -19.67 -35.56
N THR A 198 -3.26 -19.63 -35.11
CA THR A 198 -4.41 -19.19 -35.93
C THR A 198 -4.48 -17.68 -36.17
N SER A 199 -3.72 -16.86 -35.43
CA SER A 199 -3.62 -15.41 -35.66
C SER A 199 -2.82 -15.05 -36.92
N SER A 200 -2.07 -15.99 -37.49
CA SER A 200 -1.03 -15.74 -38.50
C SER A 200 -1.49 -15.82 -39.98
N SER A 201 -2.76 -16.10 -40.27
CA SER A 201 -3.22 -16.32 -41.67
C SER A 201 -4.58 -15.71 -42.04
N SER A 202 -4.59 -14.44 -42.44
CA SER A 202 -5.52 -13.96 -43.49
C SER A 202 -5.00 -12.71 -44.19
N ALA A 203 -4.91 -12.76 -45.53
CA ALA A 203 -4.46 -11.65 -46.37
C ALA A 203 -5.61 -11.11 -47.22
N LEU A 204 -6.00 -9.84 -47.02
CA LEU A 204 -6.97 -9.12 -47.84
C LEU A 204 -6.54 -7.64 -48.05
N PRO A 205 -7.06 -6.93 -49.07
CA PRO A 205 -6.23 -6.04 -49.88
C PRO A 205 -6.05 -4.60 -49.38
N LYS A 206 -4.96 -3.98 -49.87
CA LYS A 206 -4.46 -2.64 -49.52
C LYS A 206 -5.42 -1.52 -49.96
N SER A 207 -6.03 -0.81 -49.01
CA SER A 207 -6.52 0.55 -49.19
C SER A 207 -5.50 1.56 -48.63
N ARG A 208 -5.11 2.57 -49.43
CA ARG A 208 -4.14 3.60 -49.01
C ARG A 208 -4.78 4.55 -48.01
N VAL A 209 -4.47 4.41 -46.72
CA VAL A 209 -4.64 5.47 -45.73
C VAL A 209 -3.31 6.20 -45.57
N LEU A 210 -3.30 7.51 -45.84
CA LEU A 210 -2.18 8.41 -45.58
C LEU A 210 -2.05 8.64 -44.06
N GLN A 211 -1.44 7.70 -43.35
CA GLN A 211 -0.96 7.97 -42.00
C GLN A 211 0.20 8.97 -42.08
N ARG A 212 -0.03 10.19 -41.59
CA ARG A 212 1.06 11.09 -41.20
C ARG A 212 1.91 10.36 -40.17
N ARG A 213 3.13 9.96 -40.54
CA ARG A 213 4.17 9.61 -39.57
C ARG A 213 4.52 10.90 -38.82
N VAL A 214 3.90 11.10 -37.67
CA VAL A 214 4.54 11.89 -36.61
C VAL A 214 5.74 11.05 -36.17
N PRO A 215 6.99 11.55 -36.27
CA PRO A 215 8.08 10.86 -35.62
C PRO A 215 7.85 11.01 -34.11
N LEU A 216 7.45 9.93 -33.46
CA LEU A 216 7.84 9.75 -32.07
C LEU A 216 9.37 9.71 -32.07
N SER A 217 9.99 10.82 -31.69
CA SER A 217 11.33 10.74 -31.12
C SER A 217 11.20 9.86 -29.89
N LEU A 218 11.61 8.60 -30.01
CA LEU A 218 11.97 7.79 -28.86
C LEU A 218 13.02 8.62 -28.13
N ALA A 219 12.66 9.16 -26.97
CA ALA A 219 13.67 9.60 -26.03
C ALA A 219 14.56 8.38 -25.73
N GLU A 220 15.84 8.59 -25.44
CA GLU A 220 16.69 7.48 -24.99
C GLU A 220 16.10 6.97 -23.67
N HIS A 221 15.31 5.89 -23.75
CA HIS A 221 14.35 5.58 -22.69
C HIS A 221 15.06 5.15 -21.39
N ASP A 222 14.90 5.98 -20.37
CA ASP A 222 15.21 5.68 -18.97
C ASP A 222 14.63 4.31 -18.51
N GLU A 223 15.17 3.71 -17.46
CA GLU A 223 14.76 2.38 -17.02
C GLU A 223 13.47 2.35 -16.19
N ALA A 224 12.53 1.51 -16.62
CA ALA A 224 11.25 1.35 -15.94
C ALA A 224 11.43 1.02 -14.45
N THR A 225 10.61 1.64 -13.60
CA THR A 225 10.71 1.57 -12.14
C THR A 225 9.49 0.88 -11.53
N SER A 226 9.71 -0.13 -10.69
CA SER A 226 8.67 -0.85 -9.94
C SER A 226 8.76 -0.55 -8.45
N ILE A 227 7.69 -0.02 -7.86
CA ILE A 227 7.63 0.39 -6.45
C ILE A 227 6.91 -0.68 -5.60
N LEU A 228 7.56 -1.16 -4.53
CA LEU A 228 6.94 -2.04 -3.52
C LEU A 228 6.88 -1.35 -2.14
N PRO A 229 5.68 -1.17 -1.58
CA PRO A 229 5.46 -0.42 -0.35
C PRO A 229 5.84 -1.17 0.93
N GLY A 230 5.92 -0.44 2.04
CA GLY A 230 6.10 -0.95 3.39
C GLY A 230 4.79 -1.38 4.07
N ASP A 231 4.88 -1.65 5.39
CA ASP A 231 3.71 -1.92 6.21
C ASP A 231 2.82 -0.67 6.28
N GLY A 232 1.52 -0.82 6.03
CA GLY A 232 0.60 0.29 5.82
C GLY A 232 0.88 1.15 4.57
N GLY A 233 1.81 0.77 3.69
CA GLY A 233 2.31 1.60 2.58
C GLY A 233 1.47 1.60 1.29
N ASN A 234 0.35 0.91 1.25
CA ASN A 234 -0.64 1.04 0.17
C ASN A 234 -2.06 1.03 0.70
N GLN A 235 -3.00 1.50 -0.11
CA GLN A 235 -4.42 1.38 0.24
C GLN A 235 -4.84 -0.10 0.37
N LEU A 236 -5.76 -0.37 1.31
CA LEU A 236 -6.55 -1.61 1.36
C LEU A 236 -8.02 -1.26 1.37
N TRP A 237 -8.82 -2.04 0.66
CA TRP A 237 -10.28 -1.92 0.61
C TRP A 237 -10.91 -3.21 1.14
N ALA A 238 -12.16 -3.14 1.60
CA ALA A 238 -12.88 -4.26 2.19
C ALA A 238 -14.28 -4.40 1.60
N ASN A 239 -14.67 -5.62 1.25
CA ASN A 239 -16.07 -6.01 1.13
C ASN A 239 -16.55 -6.59 2.46
N LEU A 240 -17.73 -6.17 2.91
CA LEU A 240 -18.38 -6.69 4.12
C LEU A 240 -19.63 -7.48 3.71
N ASN A 241 -19.77 -8.68 4.26
CA ASN A 241 -20.93 -9.56 4.07
C ASN A 241 -21.18 -10.36 5.36
N GLY A 242 -22.11 -9.90 6.18
CA GLY A 242 -22.43 -10.51 7.47
C GLY A 242 -21.38 -10.26 8.56
N ALA A 243 -20.55 -9.23 8.44
CA ALA A 243 -19.45 -8.97 9.37
C ALA A 243 -19.96 -8.85 10.83
N ASN A 244 -19.46 -9.70 11.72
CA ASN A 244 -19.91 -9.81 13.12
C ASN A 244 -19.20 -8.80 14.04
N ASN A 245 -19.26 -7.53 13.63
CA ASN A 245 -18.62 -6.42 14.32
C ASN A 245 -19.57 -5.74 15.33
N HIS A 246 -19.03 -4.79 16.09
CA HIS A 246 -19.74 -3.87 16.97
C HIS A 246 -21.00 -3.32 16.29
N TRP A 247 -22.07 -3.11 17.06
CA TRP A 247 -23.40 -2.72 16.55
C TRP A 247 -23.42 -1.40 15.76
N TYR A 248 -22.43 -0.52 15.96
CA TYR A 248 -22.29 0.76 15.26
C TYR A 248 -21.40 0.69 14.01
N CYS A 249 -20.79 -0.47 13.73
CA CYS A 249 -20.01 -0.71 12.52
C CYS A 249 -20.90 -1.27 11.40
N GLU A 250 -20.56 -0.94 10.15
CA GLU A 250 -21.22 -1.48 8.97
C GLU A 250 -20.98 -3.00 8.88
N ARG A 251 -22.03 -3.78 8.54
CA ARG A 251 -21.97 -5.25 8.48
C ARG A 251 -21.99 -5.81 7.05
N ASN A 252 -22.53 -5.03 6.11
CA ASN A 252 -22.71 -5.38 4.71
C ASN A 252 -22.40 -4.16 3.86
N THR A 253 -21.74 -4.33 2.72
CA THR A 253 -21.43 -3.24 1.78
C THR A 253 -21.74 -3.66 0.36
N ASP A 254 -22.52 -2.86 -0.38
CA ASP A 254 -22.84 -3.12 -1.80
C ASP A 254 -21.62 -3.00 -2.73
N LYS A 255 -20.54 -2.37 -2.26
CA LYS A 255 -19.27 -2.13 -2.97
C LYS A 255 -18.11 -2.14 -1.98
N PRO A 256 -16.87 -2.41 -2.44
CA PRO A 256 -15.68 -2.24 -1.60
C PRO A 256 -15.64 -0.85 -0.96
N VAL A 257 -15.32 -0.79 0.33
CA VAL A 257 -15.08 0.46 1.08
C VAL A 257 -13.62 0.54 1.50
N MET A 258 -13.05 1.74 1.59
CA MET A 258 -11.68 1.90 2.08
C MET A 258 -11.55 1.31 3.50
N ALA A 259 -10.63 0.38 3.66
CA ALA A 259 -10.19 -0.14 4.95
C ALA A 259 -9.04 0.71 5.46
N TRP A 260 -8.02 0.90 4.62
CA TRP A 260 -6.81 1.65 4.92
C TRP A 260 -6.44 2.58 3.76
N LEU A 261 -6.12 3.87 3.94
CA LEU A 261 -6.16 4.67 5.16
C LEU A 261 -7.42 5.56 5.20
N ASP A 262 -8.51 5.08 5.81
CA ASP A 262 -9.67 5.93 6.10
C ASP A 262 -9.43 6.72 7.39
N LEU A 263 -9.11 8.02 7.24
CA LEU A 263 -8.84 8.95 8.33
C LEU A 263 -9.99 9.09 9.35
N ILE A 264 -11.23 8.78 8.96
CA ILE A 264 -12.39 8.76 9.87
C ILE A 264 -12.25 7.62 10.86
N ASN A 265 -11.89 6.45 10.33
CA ASN A 265 -11.82 5.22 11.09
C ASN A 265 -10.58 5.14 11.99
N LEU A 266 -9.72 6.17 12.02
CA LEU A 266 -8.65 6.29 13.02
C LEU A 266 -9.15 6.90 14.35
N ALA A 267 -10.34 7.49 14.38
CA ALA A 267 -10.92 8.10 15.57
C ALA A 267 -11.82 7.13 16.34
N TYR A 268 -11.89 7.27 17.67
CA TYR A 268 -12.88 6.55 18.49
C TYR A 268 -14.30 7.04 18.19
N PRO A 269 -15.32 6.16 18.08
CA PRO A 269 -15.27 4.69 18.24
C PRO A 269 -15.00 3.92 16.93
N ALA A 270 -14.87 4.60 15.80
CA ALA A 270 -14.71 4.00 14.47
C ALA A 270 -13.41 3.19 14.30
N VAL A 271 -12.39 3.44 15.14
CA VAL A 271 -11.17 2.63 15.24
C VAL A 271 -11.41 1.16 15.57
N HIS A 272 -12.49 0.82 16.28
CA HIS A 272 -12.86 -0.59 16.46
C HIS A 272 -13.42 -1.20 15.15
N CYS A 273 -14.08 -0.40 14.31
CA CYS A 273 -14.50 -0.84 12.98
C CYS A 273 -13.30 -1.05 12.05
N LEU A 274 -12.26 -0.22 12.17
CA LEU A 274 -10.99 -0.40 11.46
C LEU A 274 -10.26 -1.66 11.90
N ALA A 275 -10.06 -1.83 13.21
CA ALA A 275 -9.37 -2.98 13.78
C ALA A 275 -10.01 -4.29 13.32
N TYR A 276 -11.34 -4.42 13.45
CA TYR A 276 -12.07 -5.61 13.01
C TYR A 276 -11.95 -5.89 11.49
N LYS A 277 -11.94 -4.85 10.64
CA LYS A 277 -11.76 -4.99 9.19
C LYS A 277 -10.36 -5.51 8.82
N LEU A 278 -9.34 -5.12 9.59
CA LEU A 278 -7.95 -5.48 9.28
C LEU A 278 -7.46 -6.71 10.05
N GLU A 279 -8.11 -7.09 11.14
CA GLU A 279 -7.89 -8.34 11.86
C GLU A 279 -7.97 -9.55 10.92
N MET A 280 -7.12 -10.54 11.18
CA MET A 280 -7.04 -11.80 10.45
C MET A 280 -7.33 -12.98 11.40
N LYS A 281 -7.68 -14.13 10.83
CA LYS A 281 -7.82 -15.38 11.57
C LYS A 281 -6.77 -16.38 11.12
N PHE A 282 -5.88 -16.73 12.05
CA PHE A 282 -4.93 -17.82 11.87
C PHE A 282 -5.62 -19.17 12.00
N ASP A 283 -5.38 -20.06 11.03
CA ASP A 283 -5.74 -21.47 11.11
C ASP A 283 -4.51 -22.29 11.53
N PRO A 284 -4.49 -22.82 12.77
CA PRO A 284 -3.35 -23.56 13.30
C PRO A 284 -3.12 -24.92 12.62
N ASN A 285 -4.07 -25.44 11.84
CA ASN A 285 -3.94 -26.72 11.15
C ASN A 285 -3.24 -26.56 9.79
N THR A 286 -3.51 -25.46 9.08
CA THR A 286 -2.90 -25.16 7.78
C THR A 286 -1.67 -24.25 7.89
N GLY A 287 -1.49 -23.57 9.03
CA GLY A 287 -0.42 -22.59 9.21
C GLY A 287 -0.64 -21.29 8.41
N ARG A 288 -1.88 -21.05 7.96
CA ARG A 288 -2.25 -19.91 7.10
C ARG A 288 -3.28 -19.00 7.77
N SER A 289 -3.35 -17.77 7.32
CA SER A 289 -4.27 -16.73 7.79
C SER A 289 -5.30 -16.36 6.73
N ARG A 290 -6.55 -16.19 7.16
CA ARG A 290 -7.65 -15.65 6.35
C ARG A 290 -8.14 -14.31 6.91
N ASP A 291 -8.95 -13.60 6.14
CA ASP A 291 -9.65 -12.41 6.63
C ASP A 291 -10.63 -12.74 7.77
N ASN A 292 -11.04 -11.72 8.52
CA ASN A 292 -12.04 -11.84 9.58
C ASN A 292 -13.42 -12.28 9.04
N ASP A 293 -14.29 -12.76 9.93
CA ASP A 293 -15.60 -13.29 9.53
C ASP A 293 -16.45 -12.20 8.83
N GLY A 294 -16.91 -12.51 7.62
CA GLY A 294 -17.70 -11.58 6.82
C GLY A 294 -16.91 -10.39 6.27
N VAL A 295 -15.58 -10.45 6.26
CA VAL A 295 -14.68 -9.48 5.63
C VAL A 295 -13.93 -10.15 4.47
N SER A 296 -13.74 -9.43 3.38
CA SER A 296 -12.81 -9.80 2.30
C SER A 296 -12.02 -8.56 1.90
N ILE A 297 -10.69 -8.64 2.01
CA ILE A 297 -9.79 -7.55 1.66
C ILE A 297 -9.46 -7.57 0.16
N VAL A 298 -9.38 -6.37 -0.41
CA VAL A 298 -9.04 -6.09 -1.80
C VAL A 298 -7.85 -5.13 -1.83
N VAL A 299 -6.83 -5.47 -2.61
CA VAL A 299 -5.64 -4.65 -2.85
C VAL A 299 -5.80 -3.94 -4.20
N PRO A 300 -6.11 -2.63 -4.25
CA PRO A 300 -6.31 -1.90 -5.50
C PRO A 300 -5.00 -1.40 -6.12
N GLY A 301 -5.02 -1.19 -7.45
CA GLY A 301 -3.98 -0.45 -8.16
C GLY A 301 -2.71 -1.26 -8.46
N PHE A 302 -2.79 -2.59 -8.59
CA PHE A 302 -1.64 -3.38 -9.02
C PHE A 302 -1.26 -3.05 -10.47
N GLY A 303 -0.03 -2.58 -10.68
CA GLY A 303 0.47 -2.01 -11.94
C GLY A 303 0.30 -0.49 -12.04
N GLU A 304 -0.48 0.14 -11.17
CA GLU A 304 -0.72 1.59 -11.13
C GLU A 304 0.05 2.23 -9.96
N THR A 305 0.18 3.57 -9.94
CA THR A 305 0.93 4.26 -8.86
C THR A 305 0.04 4.92 -7.80
N GLU A 306 -1.22 5.24 -8.09
CA GLU A 306 -2.04 6.10 -7.22
C GLU A 306 -2.18 5.57 -5.78
N THR A 307 -2.32 4.25 -5.62
CA THR A 307 -2.58 3.60 -4.33
C THR A 307 -1.33 3.39 -3.47
N VAL A 308 -0.13 3.61 -4.02
CA VAL A 308 1.16 3.72 -3.30
C VAL A 308 1.67 5.16 -3.19
N GLU A 309 1.22 6.07 -4.05
CA GLU A 309 1.49 7.51 -3.91
C GLU A 309 0.72 8.13 -2.75
N TRP A 310 -0.57 7.75 -2.59
CA TRP A 310 -1.49 8.33 -1.62
C TRP A 310 -2.25 7.25 -0.85
N LEU A 311 -2.03 7.18 0.46
CA LEU A 311 -2.66 6.19 1.33
C LEU A 311 -4.16 6.45 1.57
N SER A 312 -4.66 7.62 1.23
CA SER A 312 -6.05 8.04 1.46
C SER A 312 -6.61 8.83 0.27
N ASP A 313 -7.93 8.80 0.08
CA ASP A 313 -8.64 9.67 -0.86
C ASP A 313 -8.44 11.17 -0.55
N VAL A 314 -8.16 11.49 0.72
CA VAL A 314 -7.87 12.85 1.19
C VAL A 314 -6.38 13.14 0.98
N LYS A 315 -6.00 13.52 -0.25
CA LYS A 315 -4.61 13.78 -0.65
C LYS A 315 -4.00 15.02 0.02
N ILE A 316 -3.48 14.84 1.23
CA ILE A 316 -2.71 15.82 2.01
C ILE A 316 -1.32 15.29 2.33
N GLU A 317 -0.39 16.18 2.70
CA GLU A 317 1.01 15.84 3.01
C GLU A 317 1.16 14.62 3.94
N GLN A 318 0.32 14.52 4.98
CA GLN A 318 0.33 13.43 5.97
C GLN A 318 -0.19 12.08 5.43
N THR A 319 -0.68 12.04 4.19
CA THR A 319 -1.18 10.84 3.49
C THR A 319 -0.41 10.52 2.22
N GLY A 320 0.55 11.39 1.85
CA GLY A 320 1.48 11.14 0.77
C GLY A 320 2.57 10.17 1.23
N TYR A 321 2.95 9.25 0.35
CA TYR A 321 3.94 8.23 0.63
C TYR A 321 4.99 8.19 -0.48
N TYR A 322 4.72 7.55 -1.63
CA TYR A 322 5.59 7.66 -2.81
C TYR A 322 5.32 8.87 -3.72
N ASN A 323 4.31 9.70 -3.40
CA ASN A 323 3.89 10.82 -4.25
C ASN A 323 5.05 11.76 -4.64
N LYS A 324 6.01 12.03 -3.74
CA LYS A 324 7.17 12.89 -4.03
C LYS A 324 8.12 12.28 -5.06
N LEU A 325 8.46 11.00 -4.89
CA LEU A 325 9.32 10.27 -5.84
C LEU A 325 8.65 10.19 -7.22
N VAL A 326 7.39 9.77 -7.28
CA VAL A 326 6.67 9.62 -8.56
C VAL A 326 6.51 10.96 -9.25
N ASP A 327 6.14 12.04 -8.53
CA ASP A 327 6.09 13.38 -9.11
C ASP A 327 7.44 13.87 -9.62
N HIS A 328 8.54 13.51 -8.97
CA HIS A 328 9.89 13.89 -9.37
C HIS A 328 10.28 13.22 -10.68
N LEU A 329 10.20 11.89 -10.77
CA LEU A 329 10.53 11.13 -11.97
C LEU A 329 9.63 11.52 -13.16
N VAL A 330 8.34 11.75 -12.93
CA VAL A 330 7.40 12.25 -13.96
C VAL A 330 7.81 13.64 -14.49
N LYS A 331 8.31 14.54 -13.62
CA LYS A 331 8.69 15.91 -14.01
C LYS A 331 10.10 16.04 -14.56
N LYS A 332 11.03 15.15 -14.16
CA LYS A 332 12.45 15.20 -14.51
C LYS A 332 12.80 14.30 -15.69
N LEU A 333 12.38 13.04 -15.62
CA LEU A 333 12.65 12.01 -16.62
C LEU A 333 11.46 11.79 -17.59
N GLY A 334 10.35 12.53 -17.40
CA GLY A 334 9.18 12.44 -18.28
C GLY A 334 8.36 11.15 -18.12
N TYR A 335 8.55 10.43 -17.00
CA TYR A 335 7.91 9.14 -16.74
C TYR A 335 6.39 9.20 -16.81
N ARG A 336 5.77 8.10 -17.26
CA ARG A 336 4.32 7.93 -17.26
C ARG A 336 3.91 6.90 -16.21
N ARG A 337 3.06 7.33 -15.29
CA ARG A 337 2.38 6.47 -14.30
C ARG A 337 1.65 5.33 -15.00
N GLY A 338 1.77 4.11 -14.47
CA GLY A 338 1.16 2.91 -15.04
C GLY A 338 1.86 2.36 -16.29
N VAL A 339 3.00 2.94 -16.71
CA VAL A 339 3.74 2.52 -17.90
C VAL A 339 5.24 2.38 -17.61
N ASP A 340 5.92 3.50 -17.38
CA ASP A 340 7.37 3.54 -17.09
C ASP A 340 7.62 3.49 -15.58
N ILE A 341 6.62 3.85 -14.78
CA ILE A 341 6.64 3.70 -13.33
C ILE A 341 5.33 3.07 -12.84
N VAL A 342 5.46 1.96 -12.12
CA VAL A 342 4.35 1.08 -11.70
C VAL A 342 4.44 0.78 -10.21
N GLY A 343 3.30 0.68 -9.53
CA GLY A 343 3.22 0.20 -8.16
C GLY A 343 2.87 -1.30 -8.12
N ALA A 344 3.46 -2.01 -7.17
CA ALA A 344 3.11 -3.37 -6.82
C ALA A 344 2.60 -3.44 -5.36
N PRO A 345 1.44 -2.82 -5.05
CA PRO A 345 0.81 -2.90 -3.74
C PRO A 345 0.44 -4.34 -3.37
N PHE A 346 0.45 -4.66 -2.08
CA PHE A 346 0.10 -5.99 -1.57
C PHE A 346 -0.74 -5.92 -0.29
N ASP A 347 -1.18 -7.08 0.19
CA ASP A 347 -1.81 -7.21 1.50
C ASP A 347 -0.71 -7.19 2.58
N PHE A 348 -0.34 -6.00 3.03
CA PHE A 348 0.79 -5.77 3.96
C PHE A 348 0.64 -6.46 5.33
N ARG A 349 -0.53 -7.02 5.64
CA ARG A 349 -0.76 -7.85 6.83
C ARG A 349 -0.11 -9.23 6.71
N ARG A 350 0.17 -9.71 5.48
CA ARG A 350 0.67 -11.05 5.17
C ARG A 350 2.20 -11.12 5.16
N ALA A 351 2.70 -12.34 5.27
CA ALA A 351 4.12 -12.68 5.15
C ALA A 351 4.35 -13.53 3.89
N PRO A 352 5.59 -13.62 3.37
CA PRO A 352 5.88 -14.26 2.08
C PRO A 352 5.36 -15.69 1.87
N ASN A 353 5.24 -16.49 2.93
CA ASN A 353 4.68 -17.85 2.87
C ASN A 353 3.22 -17.89 2.40
N GLU A 354 2.53 -16.75 2.40
CA GLU A 354 1.15 -16.61 1.93
C GLU A 354 1.02 -15.81 0.62
N MET A 355 2.13 -15.37 0.05
CA MET A 355 2.17 -14.39 -1.06
C MET A 355 2.52 -15.03 -2.41
N SER A 356 2.34 -16.35 -2.57
CA SER A 356 2.70 -17.07 -3.80
C SER A 356 2.06 -16.49 -5.07
N GLU A 357 0.75 -16.21 -5.04
CA GLU A 357 0.01 -15.58 -6.15
C GLU A 357 0.52 -14.16 -6.45
N TYR A 358 0.86 -13.40 -5.41
CA TYR A 358 1.43 -12.06 -5.55
C TYR A 358 2.84 -12.12 -6.18
N PHE A 359 3.67 -13.10 -5.81
CA PHE A 359 5.00 -13.27 -6.42
C PHE A 359 4.94 -13.68 -7.90
N VAL A 360 3.93 -14.44 -8.31
CA VAL A 360 3.66 -14.70 -9.74
C VAL A 360 3.27 -13.39 -10.45
N GLN A 361 2.36 -12.60 -9.87
CA GLN A 361 1.94 -11.31 -10.43
C GLN A 361 3.09 -10.29 -10.48
N LEU A 362 3.96 -10.26 -9.48
CA LEU A 362 5.14 -9.39 -9.40
C LEU A 362 6.18 -9.75 -10.47
N GLY A 363 6.48 -11.04 -10.65
CA GLY A 363 7.35 -11.51 -11.75
C GLY A 363 6.78 -11.09 -13.11
N ALA A 364 5.50 -11.35 -13.34
CA ALA A 364 4.82 -10.96 -14.58
C ALA A 364 4.67 -9.43 -14.76
N LEU A 365 4.70 -8.63 -13.68
CA LEU A 365 4.76 -7.17 -13.78
C LEU A 365 6.15 -6.73 -14.25
N ILE A 366 7.22 -7.21 -13.60
CA ILE A 366 8.61 -6.88 -13.94
C ILE A 366 8.93 -7.29 -15.38
N GLU A 367 8.53 -8.50 -15.80
CA GLU A 367 8.73 -9.00 -17.17
C GLU A 367 7.98 -8.17 -18.22
N ARG A 368 6.77 -7.67 -17.90
CA ARG A 368 6.02 -6.77 -18.77
C ARG A 368 6.63 -5.37 -18.82
N SER A 369 7.07 -4.82 -17.70
CA SER A 369 7.77 -3.52 -17.64
C SER A 369 9.07 -3.56 -18.45
N TYR A 370 9.84 -4.65 -18.35
CA TYR A 370 11.02 -4.91 -19.17
C TYR A 370 10.68 -4.88 -20.67
N ALA A 371 9.67 -5.65 -21.09
CA ALA A 371 9.29 -5.75 -22.51
C ALA A 371 8.71 -4.43 -23.05
N ALA A 372 7.89 -3.72 -22.25
CA ALA A 372 7.34 -2.42 -22.60
C ALA A 372 8.42 -1.33 -22.71
N ASN A 373 9.47 -1.41 -21.89
CA ASN A 373 10.59 -0.47 -21.89
C ASN A 373 11.76 -0.90 -22.80
N GLY A 374 11.44 -1.46 -23.98
CA GLY A 374 12.44 -1.79 -24.99
C GLY A 374 13.44 -2.87 -24.60
N ASN A 375 13.05 -3.80 -23.72
CA ASN A 375 13.90 -4.87 -23.17
C ASN A 375 15.07 -4.36 -22.29
N LYS A 376 14.87 -3.22 -21.60
CA LYS A 376 15.78 -2.74 -20.55
C LYS A 376 15.43 -3.33 -19.17
N PRO A 377 16.41 -3.77 -18.37
CA PRO A 377 16.18 -4.22 -16.99
C PRO A 377 15.49 -3.16 -16.11
N VAL A 378 14.71 -3.61 -15.14
CA VAL A 378 13.82 -2.79 -14.31
C VAL A 378 14.51 -2.40 -13.00
N VAL A 379 14.34 -1.14 -12.56
CA VAL A 379 14.72 -0.69 -11.21
C VAL A 379 13.62 -1.07 -10.23
N ILE A 380 13.96 -1.80 -9.17
CA ILE A 380 13.02 -2.16 -8.09
C ILE A 380 13.28 -1.27 -6.88
N VAL A 381 12.28 -0.52 -6.43
CA VAL A 381 12.36 0.36 -5.27
C VAL A 381 11.47 -0.19 -4.17
N GLY A 382 12.08 -0.63 -3.06
CA GLY A 382 11.37 -1.06 -1.86
C GLY A 382 11.38 0.01 -0.77
N HIS A 383 10.35 0.05 0.06
CA HIS A 383 10.39 0.70 1.38
C HIS A 383 10.04 -0.27 2.50
N SER A 384 10.76 -0.20 3.62
CA SER A 384 10.43 -0.90 4.85
C SER A 384 10.13 -2.40 4.63
N LEU A 385 8.98 -2.93 5.05
CA LEU A 385 8.53 -4.30 4.80
C LEU A 385 8.70 -4.73 3.32
N GLY A 386 8.44 -3.85 2.36
CA GLY A 386 8.62 -4.09 0.93
C GLY A 386 10.05 -4.52 0.58
N CYS A 387 11.06 -4.00 1.26
CA CYS A 387 12.46 -4.43 1.08
C CYS A 387 12.68 -5.89 1.47
N LYS A 388 12.08 -6.38 2.56
CA LYS A 388 12.16 -7.80 2.94
C LYS A 388 11.38 -8.68 1.95
N VAL A 389 10.20 -8.23 1.52
CA VAL A 389 9.37 -8.93 0.52
C VAL A 389 10.10 -9.05 -0.83
N ILE A 390 10.79 -7.99 -1.28
CA ILE A 390 11.68 -8.02 -2.46
C ILE A 390 12.82 -9.01 -2.26
N LEU A 391 13.50 -8.99 -1.10
CA LEU A 391 14.60 -9.91 -0.83
C LEU A 391 14.15 -11.38 -0.93
N HIS A 392 13.02 -11.73 -0.31
CA HIS A 392 12.42 -13.07 -0.42
C HIS A 392 12.06 -13.42 -1.87
N PHE A 393 11.46 -12.49 -2.60
CA PHE A 393 11.14 -12.67 -4.01
C PHE A 393 12.41 -12.95 -4.84
N LEU A 394 13.46 -12.14 -4.68
CA LEU A 394 14.73 -12.29 -5.41
C LEU A 394 15.48 -13.57 -5.04
N HIS A 395 15.44 -14.02 -3.78
CA HIS A 395 15.95 -15.35 -3.39
C HIS A 395 15.22 -16.49 -4.10
N SER A 396 13.92 -16.33 -4.42
CA SER A 396 13.14 -17.31 -5.19
C SER A 396 13.36 -17.27 -6.71
N ARG A 397 14.14 -16.32 -7.24
CA ARG A 397 14.42 -16.19 -8.68
C ARG A 397 15.82 -16.72 -9.01
N SER A 398 15.96 -17.38 -10.17
CA SER A 398 17.27 -17.79 -10.67
C SER A 398 18.16 -16.58 -10.96
N GLN A 399 19.49 -16.75 -10.87
CA GLN A 399 20.43 -15.67 -11.15
C GLN A 399 20.26 -15.13 -12.58
N ALA A 400 20.09 -16.02 -13.57
CA ALA A 400 19.83 -15.65 -14.96
C ALA A 400 18.53 -14.84 -15.17
N TRP A 401 17.49 -15.05 -14.35
CA TRP A 401 16.29 -14.21 -14.37
C TRP A 401 16.63 -12.81 -13.83
N LYS A 402 17.33 -12.73 -12.69
CA LYS A 402 17.71 -11.46 -12.07
C LYS A 402 18.61 -10.62 -12.99
N ASP A 403 19.66 -11.22 -13.54
CA ASP A 403 20.60 -10.56 -14.46
C ASP A 403 19.92 -10.04 -15.74
N LYS A 404 18.81 -10.67 -16.16
CA LYS A 404 18.04 -10.25 -17.33
C LYS A 404 17.03 -9.14 -17.02
N TYR A 405 16.31 -9.24 -15.90
CA TYR A 405 15.11 -8.44 -15.65
C TYR A 405 15.28 -7.33 -14.61
N VAL A 406 16.31 -7.38 -13.76
CA VAL A 406 16.50 -6.44 -12.64
C VAL A 406 17.81 -5.67 -12.82
N LYS A 407 17.72 -4.34 -12.94
CA LYS A 407 18.89 -3.46 -13.01
C LYS A 407 19.48 -3.26 -11.61
N ASP A 408 18.61 -2.76 -10.73
CA ASP A 408 18.94 -2.21 -9.41
C ASP A 408 17.85 -2.57 -8.41
N PHE A 409 18.24 -2.84 -7.17
CA PHE A 409 17.36 -2.87 -6.00
C PHE A 409 17.70 -1.68 -5.09
N VAL A 410 16.85 -0.67 -5.08
CA VAL A 410 16.93 0.44 -4.11
C VAL A 410 16.13 0.06 -2.88
N ALA A 411 16.83 -0.25 -1.80
CA ALA A 411 16.26 -0.65 -0.52
C ALA A 411 16.18 0.55 0.43
N ALA A 412 15.02 1.21 0.51
CA ALA A 412 14.79 2.32 1.43
C ALA A 412 14.31 1.82 2.80
N ALA A 413 15.03 2.17 3.86
CA ALA A 413 14.71 1.85 5.26
C ALA A 413 14.39 0.35 5.51
N GLY A 414 15.08 -0.57 4.84
CA GLY A 414 14.78 -2.00 4.89
C GLY A 414 15.09 -2.64 6.25
N PRO A 415 14.12 -3.18 7.00
CA PRO A 415 14.31 -3.78 8.32
C PRO A 415 14.77 -5.23 8.18
N PHE A 416 15.89 -5.47 7.50
CA PHE A 416 16.32 -6.83 7.15
C PHE A 416 16.54 -7.72 8.37
N GLY A 417 17.07 -7.15 9.47
CA GLY A 417 17.18 -7.81 10.78
C GLY A 417 15.92 -7.76 11.66
N GLY A 418 14.80 -7.23 11.17
CA GLY A 418 13.57 -6.98 11.93
C GLY A 418 13.56 -5.64 12.67
N SER A 419 12.53 -5.38 13.48
CA SER A 419 12.44 -4.17 14.33
C SER A 419 11.86 -4.52 15.69
N ALA A 420 12.46 -3.99 16.77
CA ALA A 420 11.92 -4.12 18.12
C ALA A 420 10.46 -3.62 18.22
N SER A 421 10.07 -2.63 17.41
CA SER A 421 8.69 -2.09 17.38
C SER A 421 7.62 -3.13 17.05
N SER A 422 7.97 -4.21 16.32
CA SER A 422 7.05 -5.33 16.06
C SER A 422 6.70 -6.13 17.32
N VAL A 423 7.66 -6.26 18.26
CA VAL A 423 7.44 -6.89 19.57
C VAL A 423 6.47 -6.05 20.41
N LEU A 424 6.62 -4.73 20.38
CA LEU A 424 5.66 -3.83 21.04
C LEU A 424 4.25 -3.96 20.42
N ALA A 425 4.16 -4.02 19.08
CA ALA A 425 2.91 -4.19 18.37
C ALA A 425 2.17 -5.48 18.78
N SER A 426 2.87 -6.61 18.90
CA SER A 426 2.25 -7.87 19.32
C SER A 426 2.02 -7.96 20.84
N VAL A 427 2.82 -7.31 21.69
CA VAL A 427 2.69 -7.39 23.16
C VAL A 427 1.63 -6.42 23.69
N SER A 428 1.76 -5.12 23.41
CA SER A 428 0.94 -4.04 23.99
C SER A 428 0.26 -3.16 22.93
N GLY A 429 0.43 -3.49 21.65
CA GLY A 429 -0.01 -2.66 20.54
C GLY A 429 0.97 -1.53 20.24
N TYR A 430 0.95 -1.06 19.00
CA TYR A 430 1.72 0.07 18.51
C TYR A 430 0.81 1.06 17.78
N ASN A 431 0.99 2.36 18.00
CA ASN A 431 0.09 3.40 17.45
C ASN A 431 0.38 3.81 16.00
N LEU A 432 1.24 3.08 15.28
CA LEU A 432 1.62 3.38 13.89
C LEU A 432 2.24 4.79 13.73
N GLY A 433 2.89 5.30 14.77
CA GLY A 433 3.41 6.68 14.83
C GLY A 433 2.34 7.77 15.06
N LEU A 434 1.07 7.40 15.18
CA LEU A 434 -0.06 8.33 15.31
C LEU A 434 -0.44 8.53 16.78
N GLY A 435 0.10 9.57 17.43
CA GLY A 435 -0.05 9.82 18.87
C GLY A 435 -1.47 9.93 19.44
N PHE A 436 -2.51 10.02 18.60
CA PHE A 436 -3.92 10.04 19.01
C PHE A 436 -4.60 8.65 19.00
N ILE A 437 -3.96 7.63 18.42
CA ILE A 437 -4.46 6.25 18.45
C ILE A 437 -3.95 5.59 19.74
N ARG A 438 -4.86 5.05 20.57
CA ARG A 438 -4.44 4.24 21.71
C ARG A 438 -3.96 2.87 21.20
N PRO A 439 -2.72 2.44 21.51
CA PRO A 439 -2.15 1.22 20.93
C PRO A 439 -3.00 -0.03 21.16
N LEU A 440 -3.60 -0.17 22.35
CA LEU A 440 -4.46 -1.30 22.73
C LEU A 440 -5.72 -1.46 21.87
N TRP A 441 -6.22 -0.40 21.21
CA TRP A 441 -7.38 -0.50 20.31
C TRP A 441 -7.07 -1.24 19.01
N PHE A 442 -5.79 -1.39 18.68
CA PHE A 442 -5.32 -1.96 17.41
C PHE A 442 -4.41 -3.17 17.60
N ARG A 443 -3.99 -3.44 18.85
CA ARG A 443 -3.14 -4.57 19.25
C ARG A 443 -3.62 -5.91 18.70
N ASP A 444 -4.90 -6.23 18.82
CA ASP A 444 -5.37 -7.57 18.44
C ASP A 444 -5.39 -7.76 16.91
N ALA A 445 -5.60 -6.69 16.14
CA ALA A 445 -5.35 -6.69 14.70
C ALA A 445 -3.85 -6.91 14.42
N GLN A 446 -2.94 -6.16 15.05
CA GLN A 446 -1.48 -6.32 14.87
C GLN A 446 -0.98 -7.73 15.24
N ARG A 447 -1.47 -8.30 16.35
CA ARG A 447 -1.23 -9.70 16.78
C ARG A 447 -1.70 -10.74 15.77
N SER A 448 -2.72 -10.41 14.98
CA SER A 448 -3.27 -11.33 13.98
C SER A 448 -2.46 -11.37 12.68
N TRP A 449 -1.65 -10.35 12.39
CA TRP A 449 -0.95 -10.19 11.12
C TRP A 449 0.35 -11.00 11.04
N PRO A 450 0.49 -11.94 10.09
CA PRO A 450 1.77 -12.59 9.80
C PRO A 450 2.95 -11.63 9.59
N SER A 451 2.72 -10.45 8.99
CA SER A 451 3.78 -9.46 8.74
C SER A 451 4.46 -8.94 10.02
N THR A 452 3.73 -8.83 11.13
CA THR A 452 4.28 -8.43 12.43
C THR A 452 5.36 -9.41 12.91
N TYR A 453 5.19 -10.70 12.63
CA TYR A 453 6.13 -11.76 13.00
C TYR A 453 7.25 -11.93 11.98
N TYR A 454 6.99 -11.61 10.70
CA TYR A 454 8.04 -11.50 9.68
C TYR A 454 8.97 -10.29 9.92
N LEU A 455 8.52 -9.30 10.68
CA LEU A 455 9.29 -8.13 11.13
C LEU A 455 9.89 -8.29 12.54
N TYR A 456 9.78 -9.47 13.16
CA TYR A 456 10.36 -9.72 14.48
C TYR A 456 11.89 -9.56 14.45
N PRO A 457 12.52 -8.97 15.50
CA PRO A 457 13.96 -8.80 15.55
C PRO A 457 14.66 -10.17 15.58
N SER A 458 15.64 -10.37 14.69
CA SER A 458 16.44 -11.60 14.63
C SER A 458 17.54 -11.58 15.69
N GLY A 459 17.68 -12.66 16.45
CA GLY A 459 18.76 -12.83 17.44
C GLY A 459 20.16 -12.76 16.84
N LEU A 460 20.32 -13.09 15.55
CA LEU A 460 21.59 -12.93 14.81
C LEU A 460 22.02 -11.47 14.62
N VAL A 461 21.08 -10.52 14.74
CA VAL A 461 21.30 -9.08 14.53
C VAL A 461 21.20 -8.31 15.85
N PHE A 462 20.20 -8.65 16.66
CA PHE A 462 19.89 -7.98 17.92
C PHE A 462 20.59 -8.59 19.15
N GLU A 463 21.33 -9.68 18.96
CA GLU A 463 21.88 -10.57 20.01
C GLU A 463 20.78 -11.39 20.70
N GLU A 464 20.89 -12.72 20.71
CA GLU A 464 19.88 -13.61 21.31
C GLU A 464 19.63 -13.32 22.80
N SER A 465 20.67 -12.87 23.52
CA SER A 465 20.63 -12.49 24.92
C SER A 465 19.98 -11.14 25.22
N LEU A 466 19.59 -10.35 24.20
CA LEU A 466 18.90 -9.08 24.39
C LEU A 466 17.54 -9.32 25.07
N ALA A 467 17.41 -8.86 26.32
CA ALA A 467 16.17 -8.88 27.11
C ALA A 467 15.09 -7.94 26.54
N ILE A 468 14.59 -8.23 25.34
CA ILE A 468 13.68 -7.38 24.53
C ILE A 468 12.44 -6.92 25.31
N VAL A 469 11.91 -7.76 26.20
CA VAL A 469 10.84 -7.44 27.15
C VAL A 469 11.33 -7.71 28.57
N GLU A 470 11.13 -6.74 29.46
CA GLU A 470 11.50 -6.84 30.88
C GLU A 470 10.31 -6.45 31.75
N THR A 471 9.91 -7.33 32.66
CA THR A 471 8.81 -7.13 33.62
C THR A 471 9.34 -7.15 35.05
N LYS A 472 8.49 -6.95 36.06
CA LYS A 472 8.89 -7.17 37.47
C LYS A 472 9.20 -8.63 37.79
N GLN A 473 8.64 -9.56 37.03
CA GLN A 473 8.67 -11.00 37.29
C GLN A 473 9.77 -11.71 36.49
N ARG A 474 9.95 -11.33 35.23
CA ARG A 474 10.80 -12.02 34.26
C ARG A 474 11.38 -11.06 33.21
N LYS A 475 12.57 -11.39 32.72
CA LYS A 475 13.13 -10.87 31.47
C LYS A 475 12.91 -11.93 30.38
N TYR A 476 12.47 -11.50 29.21
CA TYR A 476 12.30 -12.33 28.04
C TYR A 476 13.33 -11.85 27.01
N THR A 477 14.25 -12.72 26.64
CA THR A 477 15.26 -12.49 25.61
C THR A 477 14.73 -12.79 24.20
N LEU A 478 15.58 -12.82 23.19
CA LEU A 478 15.23 -13.26 21.84
C LEU A 478 15.40 -14.78 21.65
N ALA A 479 15.83 -15.51 22.68
CA ALA A 479 15.87 -16.97 22.68
C ALA A 479 14.46 -17.58 22.51
N GLU A 480 14.37 -18.71 21.82
CA GLU A 480 13.09 -19.29 21.39
C GLU A 480 12.16 -19.62 22.59
N GLU A 481 12.73 -20.13 23.67
CA GLU A 481 12.03 -20.45 24.91
C GLU A 481 11.48 -19.23 25.64
N ASP A 482 12.19 -18.10 25.62
CA ASP A 482 11.72 -16.84 26.21
C ASP A 482 10.59 -16.23 25.37
N ILE A 483 10.69 -16.31 24.03
CA ILE A 483 9.60 -15.84 23.15
C ILE A 483 8.36 -16.74 23.27
N ARG A 484 8.53 -18.06 23.40
CA ARG A 484 7.43 -18.98 23.71
C ARG A 484 6.71 -18.58 24.99
N ASP A 485 7.47 -18.38 26.06
CA ASP A 485 6.93 -18.08 27.38
C ASP A 485 6.32 -16.67 27.44
N LEU A 486 6.90 -15.69 26.72
CA LEU A 486 6.32 -14.35 26.52
C LEU A 486 4.90 -14.44 25.92
N TYR A 487 4.73 -15.22 24.85
CA TYR A 487 3.42 -15.38 24.21
C TYR A 487 2.41 -16.17 25.07
N GLN A 488 2.90 -17.07 25.92
CA GLN A 488 2.08 -17.74 26.92
C GLN A 488 1.61 -16.75 28.01
N ASP A 489 2.51 -15.94 28.55
CA ASP A 489 2.25 -15.02 29.67
C ASP A 489 1.33 -13.84 29.28
N ILE A 490 1.35 -13.38 28.01
CA ILE A 490 0.40 -12.37 27.51
C ILE A 490 -0.96 -12.95 27.07
N GLY A 491 -1.17 -14.27 27.25
CA GLY A 491 -2.42 -14.95 26.88
C GLY A 491 -2.63 -15.11 25.37
N TYR A 492 -1.56 -15.10 24.55
CA TYR A 492 -1.64 -15.22 23.09
C TYR A 492 -0.64 -16.26 22.54
N PRO A 493 -0.78 -17.56 22.90
CA PRO A 493 0.19 -18.60 22.54
C PRO A 493 0.31 -18.87 21.03
N HIS A 494 -0.67 -18.43 20.23
CA HIS A 494 -0.58 -18.48 18.76
C HIS A 494 0.56 -17.61 18.20
N GLY A 495 0.89 -16.50 18.87
CA GLY A 495 1.97 -15.60 18.43
C GLY A 495 3.35 -16.27 18.41
N TYR A 496 3.61 -17.22 19.30
CA TYR A 496 4.85 -18.02 19.25
C TYR A 496 4.92 -18.90 18.00
N ARG A 497 3.79 -19.46 17.53
CA ARG A 497 3.74 -20.25 16.29
C ARG A 497 4.04 -19.39 15.07
N HIS A 498 3.48 -18.18 15.02
CA HIS A 498 3.82 -17.21 13.98
C HIS A 498 5.30 -16.81 14.03
N PHE A 499 5.83 -16.46 15.22
CA PHE A 499 7.25 -16.14 15.39
C PHE A 499 8.16 -17.26 14.84
N LYS A 500 7.92 -18.51 15.26
CA LYS A 500 8.72 -19.66 14.84
C LYS A 500 8.65 -19.94 13.34
N ALA A 501 7.49 -19.72 12.71
CA ALA A 501 7.30 -19.95 11.27
C ALA A 501 7.80 -18.79 10.40
N LEU A 502 7.80 -17.56 10.90
CA LEU A 502 7.93 -16.34 10.08
C LEU A 502 9.17 -15.50 10.39
N GLY A 503 9.70 -15.51 11.62
CA GLY A 503 10.80 -14.62 12.02
C GLY A 503 12.07 -14.78 11.18
N ASN A 504 12.38 -16.01 10.78
CA ASN A 504 13.54 -16.37 9.95
C ASN A 504 13.15 -16.85 8.54
N LEU A 505 11.95 -16.48 8.03
CA LEU A 505 11.44 -16.92 6.72
C LEU A 505 12.24 -16.38 5.52
N THR A 506 13.14 -15.43 5.73
CA THR A 506 14.05 -14.90 4.71
C THR A 506 15.41 -14.75 5.35
N ASP A 507 16.41 -15.44 4.81
CA ASP A 507 17.77 -15.38 5.33
C ASP A 507 18.40 -14.03 4.97
N GLN A 508 18.44 -13.13 5.95
CA GLN A 508 19.02 -11.80 5.80
C GLN A 508 20.54 -11.80 5.56
N THR A 509 21.22 -12.93 5.77
CA THR A 509 22.66 -13.05 5.51
C THR A 509 22.97 -13.25 4.03
N LEU A 510 22.00 -13.79 3.26
CA LEU A 510 22.13 -14.05 1.83
C LEU A 510 21.83 -12.79 0.99
N PRO A 511 22.77 -12.36 0.13
CA PRO A 511 22.58 -11.19 -0.71
C PRO A 511 21.56 -11.44 -1.83
N PRO A 512 20.90 -10.40 -2.38
CA PRO A 512 19.88 -10.56 -3.40
C PRO A 512 20.44 -10.98 -4.78
N GLY A 513 21.73 -10.81 -5.03
CA GLY A 513 22.38 -11.12 -6.32
C GLY A 513 22.01 -10.11 -7.42
N VAL A 514 21.82 -8.84 -7.06
CA VAL A 514 21.58 -7.71 -7.99
C VAL A 514 22.27 -6.47 -7.43
N ARG A 515 22.55 -5.48 -8.28
CA ARG A 515 23.11 -4.19 -7.82
C ARG A 515 22.16 -3.60 -6.78
N THR A 516 22.67 -3.23 -5.61
CA THR A 516 21.81 -2.86 -4.46
C THR A 516 22.23 -1.52 -3.87
N HIS A 517 21.26 -0.64 -3.61
CA HIS A 517 21.46 0.63 -2.90
C HIS A 517 20.76 0.57 -1.54
N CYS A 518 21.55 0.52 -0.48
CA CYS A 518 21.10 0.56 0.91
C CYS A 518 20.88 2.01 1.35
N VAL A 519 19.65 2.52 1.29
CA VAL A 519 19.31 3.88 1.69
C VAL A 519 18.59 3.85 3.03
N PHE A 520 19.13 4.45 4.09
CA PHE A 520 18.53 4.34 5.42
C PHE A 520 18.77 5.55 6.32
N GLY A 521 17.80 5.83 7.19
CA GLY A 521 17.91 6.87 8.22
C GLY A 521 18.75 6.45 9.42
N HIS A 522 19.41 7.41 10.05
CA HIS A 522 20.12 7.20 11.33
C HIS A 522 20.13 8.49 12.18
N GLY A 523 20.54 8.40 13.45
CA GLY A 523 20.61 9.51 14.39
C GLY A 523 19.32 9.78 15.17
N LEU A 524 18.30 8.92 15.06
CA LEU A 524 17.01 9.08 15.74
C LEU A 524 16.79 8.03 16.83
N LYS A 525 16.21 8.48 17.96
CA LYS A 525 15.84 7.61 19.08
C LYS A 525 14.83 6.56 18.62
N THR A 526 15.27 5.31 18.57
CA THR A 526 14.50 4.19 18.04
C THR A 526 14.29 3.13 19.12
N ALA A 527 13.07 2.64 19.29
CA ALA A 527 12.75 1.68 20.35
C ALA A 527 13.64 0.43 20.25
N HIS A 528 14.20 -0.04 21.36
CA HIS A 528 15.16 -1.16 21.40
C HIS A 528 14.84 -2.21 22.47
N GLN A 529 14.28 -1.80 23.61
CA GLN A 529 13.81 -2.70 24.68
C GLN A 529 12.59 -2.08 25.39
N PHE A 530 11.69 -2.93 25.88
CA PHE A 530 10.42 -2.55 26.51
C PHE A 530 10.36 -3.00 27.98
N ARG A 531 10.16 -2.06 28.92
CA ARG A 531 10.22 -2.31 30.36
C ARG A 531 8.88 -2.01 31.08
N TRP A 532 8.42 -2.97 31.87
CA TRP A 532 7.27 -2.89 32.80
C TRP A 532 7.72 -3.04 34.26
N THR A 533 8.81 -2.34 34.61
CA THR A 533 9.41 -2.40 35.96
C THR A 533 8.78 -1.39 36.92
N ASN A 534 8.37 -0.21 36.43
CA ASN A 534 7.92 0.93 37.23
C ASN A 534 6.42 0.87 37.64
N GLY A 535 5.91 -0.32 37.95
CA GLY A 535 4.53 -0.51 38.43
C GLY A 535 3.44 -0.46 37.36
N ARG A 536 3.79 -0.26 36.09
CA ARG A 536 2.85 -0.38 34.96
C ARG A 536 2.39 -1.83 34.77
N GLN A 537 1.13 -2.01 34.42
CA GLN A 537 0.54 -3.33 34.21
C GLN A 537 1.00 -3.93 32.86
N PHE A 538 1.70 -5.05 32.93
CA PHE A 538 2.01 -5.88 31.77
C PHE A 538 0.82 -6.81 31.45
N PRO A 539 0.42 -7.01 30.18
CA PRO A 539 0.83 -6.30 28.96
C PRO A 539 -0.08 -5.10 28.60
N ASP A 540 -1.13 -4.83 29.40
CA ASP A 540 -2.24 -3.90 29.07
C ASP A 540 -1.99 -2.42 29.41
N GLN A 541 -0.74 -2.03 29.63
CA GLN A 541 -0.28 -0.63 29.66
C GLN A 541 1.01 -0.50 28.84
N GLN A 542 1.33 0.70 28.37
CA GLN A 542 2.51 0.93 27.54
C GLN A 542 3.82 0.93 28.37
N PRO A 543 4.91 0.34 27.86
CA PRO A 543 6.16 0.18 28.58
C PRO A 543 6.94 1.51 28.72
N ASP A 544 7.93 1.51 29.62
CA ASP A 544 9.08 2.40 29.48
C ASP A 544 9.98 1.87 28.36
N ILE A 545 10.35 2.74 27.42
CA ILE A 545 11.11 2.37 26.22
C ILE A 545 12.57 2.75 26.42
N VAL A 546 13.47 1.78 26.25
CA VAL A 546 14.90 2.01 26.04
C VAL A 546 15.12 2.20 24.55
N TYR A 547 15.88 3.22 24.19
CA TYR A 547 16.13 3.60 22.80
C TYR A 547 17.57 3.28 22.37
N SER A 548 17.74 2.85 21.13
CA SER A 548 19.02 2.83 20.41
C SER A 548 19.00 3.87 19.28
N ASP A 549 20.09 3.90 18.50
CA ASP A 549 20.10 4.58 17.20
C ASP A 549 19.26 3.83 16.13
N GLY A 550 18.83 4.56 15.10
CA GLY A 550 17.98 4.13 13.99
C GLY A 550 17.25 5.29 13.32
N ASP A 551 16.16 5.00 12.62
CA ASP A 551 15.32 5.97 11.88
C ASP A 551 14.02 6.38 12.62
N GLY A 552 13.93 6.05 13.91
CA GLY A 552 12.74 6.25 14.75
C GLY A 552 11.81 5.03 14.80
N THR A 553 11.87 4.12 13.83
CA THR A 553 11.04 2.89 13.78
C THR A 553 11.87 1.61 13.74
N VAL A 554 13.00 1.62 13.03
CA VAL A 554 13.88 0.47 12.79
C VAL A 554 15.29 0.79 13.27
N ASN A 555 15.84 -0.09 14.10
CA ASN A 555 17.17 0.10 14.70
C ASN A 555 18.26 0.05 13.64
N ILE A 556 19.32 0.88 13.80
CA ILE A 556 20.38 1.02 12.79
C ILE A 556 21.01 -0.33 12.36
N ARG A 557 21.28 -1.21 13.34
CA ARG A 557 21.80 -2.58 13.18
C ARG A 557 20.96 -3.50 12.28
N SER A 558 19.71 -3.14 11.99
CA SER A 558 18.80 -3.88 11.11
C SER A 558 18.71 -3.26 9.72
N LEU A 559 18.84 -1.93 9.65
CA LEU A 559 18.88 -1.13 8.43
C LEU A 559 20.16 -1.35 7.64
N ASP A 560 21.30 -1.44 8.34
CA ASP A 560 22.63 -1.58 7.74
C ASP A 560 23.01 -3.02 7.36
N VAL A 561 22.19 -4.02 7.67
CA VAL A 561 22.42 -5.44 7.34
C VAL A 561 22.75 -5.63 5.86
N CYS A 562 22.08 -4.89 4.97
CA CYS A 562 22.31 -5.01 3.53
C CYS A 562 23.69 -4.48 3.11
N VAL A 563 24.33 -3.58 3.87
CA VAL A 563 25.72 -3.14 3.63
C VAL A 563 26.68 -4.33 3.77
N ASN A 564 26.38 -5.27 4.68
CA ASN A 564 27.14 -6.51 4.88
C ASN A 564 26.97 -7.54 3.74
N TRP A 565 26.24 -7.23 2.68
CA TRP A 565 26.22 -7.99 1.42
C TRP A 565 27.35 -7.60 0.46
N SER A 566 28.04 -6.48 0.70
CA SER A 566 29.22 -6.09 -0.07
C SER A 566 30.28 -7.19 -0.04
N GLY A 567 30.80 -7.58 -1.21
CA GLY A 567 31.74 -8.69 -1.37
C GLY A 567 31.14 -10.11 -1.25
N LYS A 568 29.84 -10.26 -0.94
CA LYS A 568 29.15 -11.57 -0.91
C LYS A 568 28.39 -11.91 -2.20
N GLN A 569 28.26 -10.96 -3.10
CA GLN A 569 27.68 -11.10 -4.44
C GLN A 569 28.59 -10.42 -5.48
N ALA A 570 28.44 -10.78 -6.75
CA ALA A 570 29.24 -10.21 -7.84
C ALA A 570 28.86 -8.75 -8.17
N GLN A 571 27.58 -8.41 -8.00
CA GLN A 571 27.04 -7.07 -8.23
C GLN A 571 27.35 -6.14 -7.05
N PRO A 572 27.64 -4.84 -7.27
CA PRO A 572 28.04 -3.95 -6.18
C PRO A 572 26.88 -3.61 -5.23
N VAL A 573 27.25 -3.23 -4.00
CA VAL A 573 26.35 -2.76 -2.95
C VAL A 573 26.80 -1.38 -2.51
N ALA A 574 25.96 -0.36 -2.70
CA ALA A 574 26.19 1.01 -2.27
C ALA A 574 25.45 1.30 -0.96
N SER A 575 26.06 2.07 -0.06
CA SER A 575 25.45 2.52 1.20
C SER A 575 25.21 4.02 1.17
N VAL A 576 24.01 4.43 1.55
CA VAL A 576 23.53 5.82 1.54
C VAL A 576 22.85 6.12 2.88
N PRO A 577 23.63 6.30 3.97
CA PRO A 577 23.09 6.71 5.26
C PRO A 577 22.64 8.18 5.21
N VAL A 578 21.43 8.45 5.71
CA VAL A 578 20.81 9.79 5.70
C VAL A 578 20.57 10.27 7.13
N ALA A 579 21.35 11.25 7.57
CA ALA A 579 21.33 11.74 8.94
C ALA A 579 20.00 12.43 9.30
N GLY A 580 19.37 11.99 10.39
CA GLY A 580 18.12 12.54 10.90
C GLY A 580 16.88 12.21 10.06
N ALA A 581 16.99 11.34 9.05
CA ALA A 581 15.83 10.90 8.28
C ALA A 581 14.96 9.94 9.08
N GLU A 582 13.69 10.33 9.27
CA GLU A 582 12.67 9.48 9.87
C GLU A 582 12.20 8.40 8.88
N HIS A 583 11.88 7.22 9.40
CA HIS A 583 11.53 6.00 8.67
C HIS A 583 10.69 6.22 7.39
N VAL A 584 9.54 6.90 7.50
CA VAL A 584 8.66 7.17 6.35
C VAL A 584 9.14 8.40 5.58
N LYS A 585 9.54 9.47 6.26
CA LYS A 585 10.02 10.71 5.63
C LYS A 585 11.24 10.53 4.75
N LEU A 586 12.06 9.48 4.95
CA LEU A 586 13.18 9.12 4.07
C LEU A 586 12.81 9.16 2.58
N LEU A 587 11.59 8.75 2.21
CA LEU A 587 11.06 8.78 0.84
C LEU A 587 10.93 10.20 0.23
N THR A 588 11.16 11.24 1.02
CA THR A 588 11.10 12.65 0.62
C THR A 588 12.46 13.36 0.64
N TYR A 589 13.53 12.68 1.05
CA TYR A 589 14.89 13.23 1.07
C TYR A 589 15.51 13.19 -0.33
N SER A 590 16.30 14.22 -0.65
CA SER A 590 17.11 14.31 -1.88
C SER A 590 17.96 13.07 -2.09
N GLU A 591 18.63 12.60 -1.05
CA GLU A 591 19.58 11.49 -1.09
C GLU A 591 18.93 10.18 -1.55
N PHE A 592 17.66 9.95 -1.20
CA PHE A 592 16.87 8.82 -1.71
C PHE A 592 16.40 9.07 -3.15
N ILE A 593 15.85 10.26 -3.42
CA ILE A 593 15.31 10.60 -4.74
C ILE A 593 16.40 10.57 -5.82
N ASP A 594 17.59 11.12 -5.53
CA ASP A 594 18.75 11.16 -6.42
C ASP A 594 19.33 9.77 -6.69
N VAL A 595 19.26 8.84 -5.72
CA VAL A 595 19.64 7.43 -5.93
C VAL A 595 18.70 6.75 -6.90
N VAL A 596 17.38 6.94 -6.74
CA VAL A 596 16.40 6.38 -7.67
C VAL A 596 16.51 7.05 -9.06
N GLU A 597 16.70 8.37 -9.13
CA GLU A 597 16.90 9.09 -10.40
C GLU A 597 18.09 8.53 -11.16
N ARG A 598 19.29 8.43 -10.54
CA ARG A 598 20.49 7.87 -11.19
C ARG A 598 20.30 6.41 -11.62
N ALA A 599 19.76 5.58 -10.72
CA ALA A 599 19.48 4.17 -11.01
C ALA A 599 18.53 4.01 -12.21
N ALA A 600 17.60 4.96 -12.39
CA ALA A 600 16.58 4.90 -13.43
C ALA A 600 16.92 5.74 -14.69
N SER A 601 17.98 6.55 -14.69
CA SER A 601 18.42 7.39 -15.82
C SER A 601 19.64 6.83 -16.58
N GLY A 602 19.92 5.53 -16.48
CA GLY A 602 21.10 4.90 -17.09
C GLY A 602 22.46 5.41 -16.58
N SER A 603 22.48 6.24 -15.53
CA SER A 603 23.65 7.03 -15.13
C SER A 603 24.34 6.40 -13.92
N ASP A 604 25.31 5.51 -14.21
CA ASP A 604 26.17 4.82 -13.22
C ASP A 604 27.02 5.78 -12.36
#